data_AF-A0AA40BC49-F1
#
_entry.id   AF-A0AA40BC49-F1
#
_cell.length_a   1.000
_cell.length_b   1.000
_cell.length_c   1.000
_cell.angle_alpha   90.00
_cell.angle_beta   90.00
_cell.angle_gamma   90.00
#
_symmetry.space_group_name_H-M   'P 1'
#
loop_
_entity.id
_entity.type
_entity.pdbx_description
1 polymer ?
#
loop_
_entity_poly.entity_id
_entity_poly.type
_entity_poly.pdbx_seq_one_letter_code
_entity_poly.pdbx_strand_id
1 'polypeptide(L)'
;MDSHQAGTHSERGHPPPVPRVNTQVYQENGRFYGTFKKGKYMFPVDETELDRLDIFHKFFTLLRRDAFFNVALHNQESPKILDLGCGTGLWGIDVAERFPKGKLLGLDLNLIQPEYIPPNILFFQRDIELPWQDMDPGSWDLIHMRTLNGSIANWPKLYQEIHRHLKPYYGYIEQVEIDWTPRTDDGSLPPNSFLMQWAEELMDAMDGFDRSIRVDSNLTKQRMMDAGFVDLNEETIKFALNGWPNDARGREIGRWFNLGFTQGMQALTMAPLSRGHGKTHTEIMALIEKALVEVRSLKVHAYFTV
;
A
#
# COMPACT_ATOMS: atom_id res chain seq x y z
N MET A 1 -7.13 -51.52 39.00
CA MET A 1 -6.88 -50.14 39.47
C MET A 1 -6.14 -49.47 38.33
N ASP A 2 -6.87 -48.99 37.34
CA ASP A 2 -6.31 -48.33 36.16
C ASP A 2 -6.46 -46.82 36.36
N SER A 3 -5.33 -46.13 36.52
CA SER A 3 -5.26 -44.68 36.58
C SER A 3 -4.81 -44.13 35.22
N HIS A 4 -5.77 -43.79 34.38
CA HIS A 4 -5.54 -42.92 33.23
C HIS A 4 -5.41 -41.47 33.74
N GLN A 5 -4.21 -40.90 33.60
CA GLN A 5 -3.99 -39.46 33.70
C GLN A 5 -4.48 -38.80 32.41
N ALA A 6 -5.53 -37.98 32.52
CA ALA A 6 -5.94 -37.06 31.47
C ALA A 6 -4.99 -35.86 31.48
N GLY A 7 -4.23 -35.69 30.39
CA GLY A 7 -3.45 -34.48 30.14
C GLY A 7 -4.38 -33.31 29.87
N THR A 8 -4.27 -32.26 30.67
CA THR A 8 -4.90 -30.96 30.43
C THR A 8 -4.29 -30.34 29.18
N HIS A 9 -5.07 -30.22 28.11
CA HIS A 9 -4.74 -29.36 26.98
C HIS A 9 -4.61 -27.92 27.49
N SER A 10 -3.40 -27.35 27.35
CA SER A 10 -3.22 -25.92 27.55
C SER A 10 -3.96 -25.17 26.45
N GLU A 11 -4.97 -24.41 26.83
CA GLU A 11 -5.55 -23.38 25.99
C GLU A 11 -4.42 -22.44 25.57
N ARG A 12 -4.08 -22.46 24.28
CA ARG A 12 -3.20 -21.46 23.68
C ARG A 12 -3.92 -20.12 23.83
N GLY A 13 -3.50 -19.33 24.82
CA GLY A 13 -4.05 -18.01 25.07
C GLY A 13 -4.04 -17.19 23.79
N HIS A 14 -5.23 -16.80 23.34
CA HIS A 14 -5.35 -15.81 22.27
C HIS A 14 -4.68 -14.51 22.73
N PRO A 15 -3.91 -13.83 21.87
CA PRO A 15 -3.36 -12.52 22.21
C PRO A 15 -4.49 -11.54 22.56
N PRO A 16 -4.22 -10.54 23.41
CA PRO A 16 -5.22 -9.54 23.76
C PRO A 16 -5.69 -8.80 22.49
N PRO A 17 -6.99 -8.47 22.38
CA PRO A 17 -7.51 -7.71 21.25
C PRO A 17 -6.80 -6.36 21.13
N VAL A 18 -6.57 -5.92 19.90
CA VAL A 18 -6.03 -4.57 19.62
C VAL A 18 -7.00 -3.55 20.24
N PRO A 19 -6.52 -2.58 21.04
CA PRO A 19 -7.37 -1.51 21.55
C PRO A 19 -8.04 -0.78 20.38
N ARG A 20 -9.35 -0.96 20.22
CA ARG A 20 -10.13 -0.22 19.22
C ARG A 20 -10.22 1.23 19.67
N VAL A 21 -9.50 2.12 18.99
CA VAL A 21 -10.09 3.43 18.75
C VAL A 21 -11.18 3.16 17.72
N ASN A 22 -12.45 3.36 18.06
CA ASN A 22 -13.51 3.34 17.05
C ASN A 22 -13.05 4.31 15.95
N THR A 23 -12.65 3.79 14.79
CA THR A 23 -12.21 4.62 13.67
C THR A 23 -13.42 5.46 13.30
N GLN A 24 -13.41 6.70 13.76
CA GLN A 24 -14.46 7.64 13.47
C GLN A 24 -14.34 7.95 11.99
N VAL A 25 -15.46 7.78 11.28
CA VAL A 25 -15.55 8.02 9.85
C VAL A 25 -16.54 9.14 9.56
N TYR A 26 -16.35 9.83 8.45
CA TYR A 26 -17.32 10.75 7.89
C TYR A 26 -17.62 10.38 6.43
N GLN A 27 -18.84 10.67 5.99
CA GLN A 27 -19.27 10.36 4.64
C GLN A 27 -19.10 11.57 3.73
N GLU A 28 -18.64 11.32 2.50
CA GLU A 28 -18.54 12.31 1.42
C GLU A 28 -18.70 11.59 0.08
N ASN A 29 -19.54 12.12 -0.81
CA ASN A 29 -19.80 11.57 -2.15
C ASN A 29 -20.11 10.05 -2.17
N GLY A 30 -20.82 9.57 -1.14
CA GLY A 30 -21.22 8.16 -1.02
C GLY A 30 -20.12 7.21 -0.50
N ARG A 31 -18.94 7.72 -0.13
CA ARG A 31 -17.82 6.94 0.43
C ARG A 31 -17.52 7.37 1.88
N PHE A 32 -16.86 6.53 2.66
CA PHE A 32 -16.49 6.84 4.04
C PHE A 32 -14.99 7.08 4.19
N TYR A 33 -14.60 8.12 4.94
CA TYR A 33 -13.22 8.55 5.15
C TYR A 33 -12.93 8.69 6.64
N GLY A 34 -11.69 8.45 7.06
CA GLY A 34 -11.29 8.60 8.47
C GLY A 34 -11.29 10.06 8.94
N THR A 35 -11.66 10.30 10.21
CA THR A 35 -11.70 11.66 10.78
C THR A 35 -10.39 12.09 11.44
N PHE A 36 -9.47 11.17 11.75
CA PHE A 36 -8.17 11.51 12.29
C PHE A 36 -7.36 12.27 11.23
N LYS A 37 -6.97 13.52 11.53
CA LYS A 37 -6.44 14.46 10.54
C LYS A 37 -7.36 14.59 9.32
N LYS A 38 -8.66 14.77 9.57
CA LYS A 38 -9.73 14.88 8.55
C LYS A 38 -9.27 15.66 7.30
N GLY A 39 -9.45 15.05 6.13
CA GLY A 39 -9.10 15.63 4.83
C GLY A 39 -7.65 15.46 4.40
N LYS A 40 -6.76 14.98 5.29
CA LYS A 40 -5.35 14.71 4.97
C LYS A 40 -5.17 13.53 4.01
N TYR A 41 -5.85 12.41 4.29
CA TYR A 41 -5.83 11.23 3.43
C TYR A 41 -6.97 11.29 2.42
N MET A 42 -6.65 11.04 1.16
CA MET A 42 -7.57 11.24 0.04
C MET A 42 -8.41 10.02 -0.32
N PHE A 43 -8.08 8.84 0.21
CA PHE A 43 -8.78 7.62 -0.15
C PHE A 43 -9.73 7.19 0.98
N PRO A 44 -10.84 6.50 0.65
CA PRO A 44 -11.81 6.06 1.64
C PRO A 44 -11.25 4.95 2.55
N VAL A 45 -12.04 4.56 3.55
CA VAL A 45 -11.80 3.47 4.49
C VAL A 45 -13.06 2.60 4.67
N ASP A 46 -13.95 2.62 3.67
CA ASP A 46 -15.12 1.75 3.62
C ASP A 46 -14.77 0.32 3.19
N GLU A 47 -15.70 -0.61 3.42
CA GLU A 47 -15.54 -2.05 3.16
C GLU A 47 -15.00 -2.34 1.75
N THR A 48 -15.58 -1.70 0.72
CA THR A 48 -15.13 -1.84 -0.67
C THR A 48 -13.66 -1.45 -0.86
N GLU A 49 -13.18 -0.45 -0.13
CA GLU A 49 -11.77 -0.04 -0.19
C GLU A 49 -10.85 -0.97 0.59
N LEU A 50 -11.31 -1.52 1.72
CA LEU A 50 -10.56 -2.54 2.45
C LEU A 50 -10.40 -3.80 1.58
N ASP A 51 -11.48 -4.26 0.92
CA ASP A 51 -11.43 -5.37 -0.02
C ASP A 51 -10.43 -5.11 -1.16
N ARG A 52 -10.42 -3.88 -1.68
CA ARG A 52 -9.44 -3.47 -2.71
C ARG A 52 -8.01 -3.63 -2.20
N LEU A 53 -7.70 -3.14 -1.00
CA LEU A 53 -6.35 -3.24 -0.41
C LEU A 53 -5.92 -4.71 -0.27
N ASP A 54 -6.84 -5.59 0.13
CA ASP A 54 -6.58 -7.02 0.28
C ASP A 54 -6.36 -7.71 -1.07
N ILE A 55 -7.13 -7.35 -2.10
CA ILE A 55 -6.92 -7.79 -3.49
C ILE A 55 -5.56 -7.33 -4.00
N PHE A 56 -5.17 -6.08 -3.73
CA PHE A 56 -3.86 -5.56 -4.11
C PHE A 56 -2.73 -6.26 -3.37
N HIS A 57 -2.92 -6.63 -2.10
CA HIS A 57 -1.94 -7.44 -1.40
C HIS A 57 -1.71 -8.78 -2.11
N LYS A 58 -2.76 -9.49 -2.53
CA LYS A 58 -2.63 -10.71 -3.33
C LYS A 58 -1.93 -10.46 -4.67
N PHE A 59 -2.25 -9.36 -5.35
CA PHE A 59 -1.57 -8.94 -6.58
C PHE A 59 -0.05 -8.77 -6.35
N PHE A 60 0.36 -8.03 -5.32
CA PHE A 60 1.78 -7.83 -5.01
C PHE A 60 2.49 -9.14 -4.67
N THR A 61 1.85 -10.02 -3.89
CA THR A 61 2.38 -11.35 -3.54
C THR A 61 2.66 -12.17 -4.80
N LEU A 62 1.74 -12.21 -5.77
CA LEU A 62 1.94 -12.91 -7.05
C LEU A 62 3.01 -12.26 -7.93
N LEU A 63 3.02 -10.93 -7.98
CA LEU A 63 3.99 -10.16 -8.76
C LEU A 63 5.42 -10.43 -8.27
N ARG A 64 5.59 -10.43 -6.94
CA ARG A 64 6.87 -10.60 -6.24
C ARG A 64 7.22 -12.05 -5.89
N ARG A 65 6.49 -13.04 -6.40
CA ARG A 65 6.77 -14.48 -6.16
C ARG A 65 6.81 -14.83 -4.66
N ASP A 66 5.82 -14.32 -3.92
CA ASP A 66 5.68 -14.49 -2.47
C ASP A 66 6.84 -13.90 -1.65
N ALA A 67 7.70 -13.07 -2.24
CA ALA A 67 8.73 -12.33 -1.52
C ALA A 67 8.12 -11.13 -0.79
N PHE A 68 8.23 -11.11 0.54
CA PHE A 68 7.78 -9.99 1.38
C PHE A 68 8.65 -8.74 1.22
N PHE A 69 9.95 -8.93 1.01
CA PHE A 69 10.96 -7.90 0.76
C PHE A 69 12.19 -8.51 0.07
N ASN A 70 12.98 -7.70 -0.62
CA ASN A 70 14.10 -8.15 -1.48
C ASN A 70 15.50 -7.94 -0.84
N VAL A 71 15.57 -7.78 0.48
CA VAL A 71 16.81 -7.57 1.23
C VAL A 71 17.14 -8.74 2.15
N ALA A 72 18.43 -9.05 2.30
CA ALA A 72 18.90 -10.03 3.26
C ALA A 72 19.13 -9.34 4.62
N LEU A 73 18.15 -9.44 5.52
CA LEU A 73 18.28 -8.86 6.86
C LEU A 73 19.46 -9.50 7.61
N HIS A 74 20.19 -8.67 8.36
CA HIS A 74 21.29 -9.14 9.21
C HIS A 74 20.77 -10.04 10.34
N ASN A 75 19.71 -9.61 11.03
CA ASN A 75 19.01 -10.42 12.03
C ASN A 75 17.86 -11.18 11.40
N GLN A 76 18.10 -12.40 10.92
CA GLN A 76 17.06 -13.24 10.32
C GLN A 76 16.22 -14.00 11.35
N GLU A 77 16.69 -14.15 12.59
CA GLU A 77 15.98 -14.91 13.61
C GLU A 77 14.88 -14.08 14.27
N SER A 78 15.15 -12.80 14.58
CA SER A 78 14.26 -11.94 15.37
C SER A 78 14.25 -10.48 14.89
N PRO A 79 13.98 -10.22 13.58
CA PRO A 79 14.06 -8.87 13.03
C PRO A 79 13.05 -7.92 13.69
N LYS A 80 13.44 -6.66 13.85
CA LYS A 80 12.55 -5.56 14.23
C LYS A 80 12.11 -4.83 12.95
N ILE A 81 10.83 -4.88 12.60
CA ILE A 81 10.30 -4.36 11.32
C ILE A 81 9.21 -3.32 11.56
N LEU A 82 9.29 -2.20 10.86
CA LEU A 82 8.29 -1.15 10.86
C LEU A 82 7.58 -1.12 9.50
N ASP A 83 6.26 -1.16 9.49
CA ASP A 83 5.43 -1.03 8.28
C ASP A 83 4.70 0.32 8.31
N LEU A 84 5.05 1.21 7.39
CA LEU A 84 4.52 2.57 7.31
C LEU A 84 3.35 2.63 6.32
N GLY A 85 2.20 3.16 6.77
CA GLY A 85 0.97 3.15 5.98
C GLY A 85 0.44 1.74 5.77
N CYS A 86 0.37 0.96 6.85
CA CYS A 86 0.13 -0.48 6.76
C CYS A 86 -1.27 -0.87 6.22
N GLY A 87 -2.21 0.06 6.06
CA GLY A 87 -3.54 -0.21 5.49
C GLY A 87 -4.28 -1.27 6.30
N THR A 88 -4.79 -2.32 5.66
CA THR A 88 -5.45 -3.44 6.36
C THR A 88 -4.49 -4.27 7.22
N GLY A 89 -3.17 -4.06 7.09
CA GLY A 89 -2.13 -4.72 7.88
C GLY A 89 -1.71 -6.09 7.36
N LEU A 90 -2.30 -6.58 6.26
CA LEU A 90 -2.06 -7.93 5.76
C LEU A 90 -0.58 -8.22 5.46
N TRP A 91 0.15 -7.28 4.87
CA TRP A 91 1.58 -7.46 4.65
C TRP A 91 2.32 -7.71 5.97
N GLY A 92 2.10 -6.84 6.97
CA GLY A 92 2.72 -6.99 8.28
C GLY A 92 2.32 -8.30 8.98
N ILE A 93 1.07 -8.73 8.84
CA ILE A 93 0.58 -10.01 9.38
C ILE A 93 1.33 -11.19 8.76
N ASP A 94 1.43 -11.25 7.43
CA ASP A 94 2.16 -12.31 6.74
C ASP A 94 3.65 -12.34 7.12
N VAL A 95 4.29 -11.16 7.25
CA VAL A 95 5.68 -11.07 7.71
C VAL A 95 5.80 -11.52 9.18
N ALA A 96 4.83 -11.20 10.03
CA ALA A 96 4.82 -11.63 11.43
C ALA A 96 4.71 -13.16 11.56
N GLU A 97 3.91 -13.80 10.71
CA GLU A 97 3.83 -15.26 10.63
C GLU A 97 5.14 -15.89 10.14
N ARG A 98 5.82 -15.24 9.17
CA ARG A 98 7.13 -15.68 8.66
C ARG A 98 8.24 -15.59 9.70
N PHE A 99 8.20 -14.57 10.56
CA PHE A 99 9.20 -14.30 11.60
C PHE A 99 8.56 -14.33 13.01
N PRO A 100 8.21 -15.52 13.54
CA PRO A 100 7.46 -15.63 14.80
C PRO A 100 8.21 -15.09 16.03
N LYS A 101 9.54 -14.94 15.96
CA LYS A 101 10.37 -14.29 17.00
C LYS A 101 10.70 -12.82 16.70
N GLY A 102 10.29 -12.31 15.53
CA GLY A 102 10.44 -10.92 15.14
C GLY A 102 9.57 -10.00 15.99
N LYS A 103 9.76 -8.69 15.82
CA LYS A 103 8.94 -7.65 16.44
C LYS A 103 8.49 -6.68 15.36
N LEU A 104 7.20 -6.67 15.08
CA LEU A 104 6.63 -5.87 14.01
C LEU A 104 5.75 -4.76 14.57
N LEU A 105 5.80 -3.61 13.92
CA LEU A 105 4.96 -2.47 14.23
C LEU A 105 4.38 -1.91 12.92
N GLY A 106 3.06 -1.89 12.81
CA GLY A 106 2.36 -1.21 11.73
C GLY A 106 1.86 0.16 12.19
N LEU A 107 2.12 1.18 11.39
CA LEU A 107 1.65 2.55 11.62
C LEU A 107 0.73 2.95 10.49
N ASP A 108 -0.44 3.48 10.80
CA ASP A 108 -1.36 4.00 9.79
C ASP A 108 -2.15 5.19 10.32
N LEU A 109 -2.63 6.05 9.43
CA LEU A 109 -3.52 7.15 9.81
C LEU A 109 -4.86 6.63 10.34
N ASN A 110 -5.29 5.44 9.89
CA ASN A 110 -6.53 4.79 10.26
C ASN A 110 -6.28 3.40 10.89
N LEU A 111 -6.94 3.12 12.01
CA LEU A 111 -6.91 1.79 12.63
C LEU A 111 -8.01 0.91 12.03
N ILE A 112 -7.68 0.25 10.93
CA ILE A 112 -8.59 -0.57 10.11
C ILE A 112 -8.13 -2.03 10.00
N GLN A 113 -7.20 -2.45 10.86
CA GLN A 113 -6.60 -3.78 10.87
C GLN A 113 -7.52 -4.79 11.60
N PRO A 114 -7.42 -6.10 11.29
CA PRO A 114 -8.28 -7.11 11.91
C PRO A 114 -8.05 -7.24 13.42
N GLU A 115 -9.05 -7.78 14.11
CA GLU A 115 -9.02 -7.94 15.59
C GLU A 115 -8.08 -9.08 16.04
N TYR A 116 -7.98 -10.13 15.24
CA TYR A 116 -7.15 -11.29 15.53
C TYR A 116 -5.89 -11.24 14.67
N ILE A 117 -4.77 -10.94 15.32
CA ILE A 117 -3.46 -10.76 14.68
C ILE A 117 -2.40 -11.61 15.39
N PRO A 118 -1.27 -11.93 14.72
CA PRO A 118 -0.16 -12.60 15.37
C PRO A 118 0.35 -11.83 16.60
N PRO A 119 0.82 -12.52 17.66
CA PRO A 119 1.20 -11.87 18.93
C PRO A 119 2.46 -10.99 18.83
N ASN A 120 3.20 -11.09 17.73
CA ASN A 120 4.46 -10.40 17.48
C ASN A 120 4.33 -9.17 16.56
N ILE A 121 3.10 -8.77 16.20
CA ILE A 121 2.82 -7.51 15.51
C ILE A 121 1.83 -6.65 16.30
N LEU A 122 2.08 -5.34 16.32
CA LEU A 122 1.18 -4.34 16.91
C LEU A 122 0.85 -3.27 15.86
N PHE A 123 -0.35 -2.69 15.94
CA PHE A 123 -0.78 -1.59 15.07
C PHE A 123 -1.13 -0.35 15.88
N PHE A 124 -0.73 0.84 15.41
CA PHE A 124 -1.06 2.11 16.05
C PHE A 124 -1.52 3.18 15.05
N GLN A 125 -2.51 3.97 15.48
CA GLN A 125 -2.91 5.17 14.76
C GLN A 125 -1.81 6.21 14.84
N ARG A 126 -1.25 6.62 13.71
CA ARG A 126 -0.19 7.62 13.64
C ARG A 126 -0.17 8.35 12.31
N ASP A 127 0.05 9.65 12.40
CA ASP A 127 0.48 10.45 11.26
C ASP A 127 1.99 10.35 11.14
N ILE A 128 2.48 9.56 10.18
CA ILE A 128 3.91 9.27 10.00
C ILE A 128 4.73 10.48 9.51
N GLU A 129 4.09 11.58 9.09
CA GLU A 129 4.79 12.83 8.75
C GLU A 129 5.11 13.71 9.98
N LEU A 130 4.57 13.34 11.15
CA LEU A 130 4.91 13.96 12.44
C LEU A 130 6.18 13.33 13.04
N PRO A 131 6.90 14.03 13.93
CA PRO A 131 8.11 13.49 14.55
C PRO A 131 7.86 12.19 15.35
N TRP A 132 8.74 11.20 15.21
CA TRP A 132 8.62 9.92 15.93
C TRP A 132 9.39 9.97 17.27
N GLN A 133 8.97 10.85 18.18
CA GLN A 133 9.71 11.14 19.43
C GLN A 133 9.68 10.00 20.45
N ASP A 134 8.69 9.13 20.36
CA ASP A 134 8.48 7.97 21.24
C ASP A 134 9.02 6.67 20.65
N MET A 135 9.76 6.75 19.55
CA MET A 135 10.40 5.61 18.89
C MET A 135 11.92 5.70 19.03
N ASP A 136 12.54 4.59 19.43
CA ASP A 136 13.99 4.52 19.56
C ASP A 136 14.67 4.70 18.19
N PRO A 137 15.54 5.72 18.03
CA PRO A 137 16.39 5.86 16.85
C PRO A 137 17.31 4.64 16.69
N GLY A 138 17.74 4.36 15.46
CA GLY A 138 18.71 3.29 15.21
C GLY A 138 18.25 1.88 15.60
N SER A 139 16.94 1.59 15.59
CA SER A 139 16.39 0.36 16.18
C SER A 139 15.75 -0.63 15.21
N TRP A 140 15.41 -0.22 13.99
CA TRP A 140 14.72 -1.06 13.01
C TRP A 140 15.68 -1.73 12.03
N ASP A 141 15.52 -3.05 11.84
CA ASP A 141 16.22 -3.82 10.82
C ASP A 141 15.67 -3.55 9.41
N LEU A 142 14.35 -3.33 9.32
CA LEU A 142 13.65 -2.99 8.09
C LEU A 142 12.56 -1.94 8.38
N ILE A 143 12.49 -0.91 7.55
CA ILE A 143 11.31 -0.05 7.44
C ILE A 143 10.73 -0.25 6.04
N HIS A 144 9.53 -0.80 5.98
CA HIS A 144 8.81 -1.07 4.74
C HIS A 144 7.72 -0.03 4.53
N MET A 145 7.46 0.29 3.27
CA MET A 145 6.27 1.00 2.84
C MET A 145 5.84 0.53 1.45
N ARG A 146 4.53 0.54 1.22
CA ARG A 146 3.96 0.16 -0.08
C ARG A 146 2.78 1.05 -0.42
N THR A 147 2.75 1.56 -1.64
CA THR A 147 1.69 2.42 -2.16
C THR A 147 1.46 3.67 -1.31
N LEU A 148 2.54 4.33 -0.86
CA LEU A 148 2.46 5.57 -0.09
C LEU A 148 2.53 6.84 -0.94
N ASN A 149 2.84 6.74 -2.24
CA ASN A 149 2.59 7.83 -3.18
C ASN A 149 1.09 8.22 -3.12
N GLY A 150 0.80 9.52 -3.11
CA GLY A 150 -0.55 10.03 -2.80
C GLY A 150 -0.85 10.28 -1.33
N SER A 151 -0.02 9.75 -0.43
CA SER A 151 -0.29 9.79 1.01
C SER A 151 0.71 10.64 1.78
N ILE A 152 1.83 11.03 1.19
CA ILE A 152 2.91 11.80 1.83
C ILE A 152 3.08 13.14 1.10
N ALA A 153 3.16 14.24 1.87
CA ALA A 153 3.40 15.57 1.33
C ALA A 153 4.87 15.97 1.38
N ASN A 154 5.61 15.52 2.41
CA ASN A 154 7.04 15.85 2.55
C ASN A 154 7.92 14.59 2.60
N TRP A 155 8.20 14.04 1.43
CA TRP A 155 9.11 12.90 1.24
C TRP A 155 10.52 13.13 1.80
N PRO A 156 11.22 14.26 1.55
CA PRO A 156 12.55 14.50 2.14
C PRO A 156 12.57 14.37 3.67
N LYS A 157 11.58 14.94 4.37
CA LYS A 157 11.47 14.83 5.82
C LYS A 157 11.17 13.40 6.27
N LEU A 158 10.29 12.70 5.56
CA LEU A 158 9.98 11.30 5.87
C LEU A 158 11.23 10.41 5.71
N TYR A 159 12.00 10.57 4.63
CA TYR A 159 13.24 9.82 4.44
C TYR A 159 14.27 10.12 5.54
N GLN A 160 14.41 11.37 5.98
CA GLN A 160 15.27 11.71 7.13
C GLN A 160 14.83 11.00 8.41
N GLU A 161 13.52 10.97 8.70
CA GLU A 161 12.99 10.26 9.86
C GLU A 161 13.22 8.75 9.72
N ILE A 162 12.99 8.15 8.55
CA ILE A 162 13.26 6.71 8.32
C ILE A 162 14.74 6.41 8.56
N HIS A 163 15.64 7.15 7.92
CA HIS A 163 17.08 6.96 8.06
C HIS A 163 17.53 7.06 9.52
N ARG A 164 17.00 8.02 10.29
CA ARG A 164 17.27 8.19 11.72
C ARG A 164 16.91 6.95 12.57
N HIS A 165 15.90 6.18 12.17
CA HIS A 165 15.42 5.04 12.97
C HIS A 165 15.89 3.68 12.46
N LEU A 166 16.49 3.61 11.28
CA LEU A 166 17.14 2.38 10.82
C LEU A 166 18.42 2.11 11.61
N LYS A 167 18.66 0.84 11.90
CA LYS A 167 19.93 0.41 12.49
C LYS A 167 21.09 0.87 11.60
N PRO A 168 22.13 1.51 12.16
CA PRO A 168 23.27 1.94 11.38
C PRO A 168 23.93 0.77 10.63
N TYR A 169 24.38 1.00 9.41
CA TYR A 169 25.13 0.07 8.53
C TYR A 169 24.38 -1.15 7.97
N TYR A 170 23.30 -1.61 8.59
CA TYR A 170 22.61 -2.84 8.16
C TYR A 170 21.08 -2.79 8.24
N GLY A 171 20.51 -1.62 8.55
CA GLY A 171 19.08 -1.37 8.41
C GLY A 171 18.72 -1.02 6.95
N TYR A 172 17.57 -1.51 6.49
CA TYR A 172 17.08 -1.27 5.13
C TYR A 172 15.77 -0.50 5.13
N ILE A 173 15.59 0.36 4.12
CA ILE A 173 14.26 0.79 3.68
C ILE A 173 13.87 -0.02 2.44
N GLU A 174 12.62 -0.47 2.36
CA GLU A 174 12.04 -0.92 1.10
C GLU A 174 10.77 -0.12 0.80
N GLN A 175 10.71 0.49 -0.37
CA GLN A 175 9.59 1.26 -0.87
C GLN A 175 9.10 0.66 -2.19
N VAL A 176 7.79 0.43 -2.28
CA VAL A 176 7.15 -0.24 -3.42
C VAL A 176 5.98 0.61 -3.88
N GLU A 177 6.00 1.09 -5.12
CA GLU A 177 4.99 2.01 -5.66
C GLU A 177 4.45 1.50 -6.98
N ILE A 178 3.16 1.73 -7.25
CA ILE A 178 2.61 1.51 -8.59
C ILE A 178 2.76 2.82 -9.36
N ASP A 179 3.38 2.76 -10.52
CA ASP A 179 3.28 3.84 -11.48
C ASP A 179 1.95 3.73 -12.23
N TRP A 180 1.05 4.66 -11.93
CA TRP A 180 -0.30 4.73 -12.48
C TRP A 180 -0.38 5.24 -13.92
N THR A 181 0.76 5.41 -14.61
CA THR A 181 0.82 5.78 -16.03
C THR A 181 0.56 4.54 -16.91
N PRO A 182 -0.57 4.47 -17.63
CA PRO A 182 -0.83 3.36 -18.54
C PRO A 182 0.13 3.42 -19.74
N ARG A 183 0.64 2.27 -20.15
CA ARG A 183 1.55 2.14 -21.29
C ARG A 183 1.11 1.01 -22.20
N THR A 184 1.53 1.06 -23.46
CA THR A 184 1.28 -0.01 -24.43
C THR A 184 2.47 -0.13 -25.38
N ASP A 185 2.81 -1.34 -25.81
CA ASP A 185 3.91 -1.56 -26.78
C ASP A 185 3.42 -1.67 -28.23
N ASP A 186 2.14 -1.98 -28.42
CA ASP A 186 1.53 -2.30 -29.71
C ASP A 186 0.51 -1.25 -30.20
N GLY A 187 0.40 -0.13 -29.48
CA GLY A 187 -0.57 0.92 -29.79
C GLY A 187 -2.04 0.55 -29.56
N SER A 188 -2.33 -0.49 -28.76
CA SER A 188 -3.70 -0.93 -28.47
C SER A 188 -4.53 0.04 -27.61
N LEU A 189 -3.90 1.02 -26.95
CA LEU A 189 -4.59 2.14 -26.33
C LEU A 189 -5.14 3.09 -27.42
N PRO A 190 -6.44 3.45 -27.39
CA PRO A 190 -7.01 4.39 -28.34
C PRO A 190 -6.33 5.78 -28.26
N PRO A 191 -6.25 6.54 -29.37
CA PRO A 191 -5.70 7.90 -29.37
C PRO A 191 -6.39 8.86 -28.39
N ASN A 192 -7.68 8.66 -28.12
CA ASN A 192 -8.47 9.41 -27.13
C ASN A 192 -8.85 8.48 -25.96
N SER A 193 -7.86 7.80 -25.38
CA SER A 193 -8.08 6.82 -24.30
C SER A 193 -8.62 7.49 -23.04
N PHE A 194 -9.77 7.02 -22.56
CA PHE A 194 -10.34 7.45 -21.29
C PHE A 194 -9.54 6.93 -20.10
N LEU A 195 -8.83 5.80 -20.24
CA LEU A 195 -7.89 5.34 -19.21
C LEU A 195 -6.71 6.30 -19.04
N MET A 196 -6.13 6.77 -20.14
CA MET A 196 -5.06 7.79 -20.11
C MET A 196 -5.58 9.11 -19.54
N GLN A 197 -6.77 9.55 -19.96
CA GLN A 197 -7.41 10.75 -19.41
C GLN A 197 -7.64 10.62 -17.90
N TRP A 198 -8.18 9.49 -17.45
CA TRP A 198 -8.39 9.21 -16.03
C TRP A 198 -7.10 9.28 -15.23
N ALA A 199 -6.02 8.66 -15.73
CA ALA A 199 -4.74 8.65 -15.04
C ALA A 199 -4.17 10.07 -14.91
N GLU A 200 -4.20 10.86 -15.99
CA GLU A 200 -3.69 12.23 -15.96
C GLU A 200 -4.53 13.14 -15.05
N GLU A 201 -5.86 13.07 -15.13
CA GLU A 201 -6.72 13.86 -14.25
C GLU A 201 -6.54 13.50 -12.77
N LEU A 202 -6.33 12.22 -12.45
CA LEU A 202 -6.04 11.79 -11.09
C LEU A 202 -4.68 12.30 -10.61
N MET A 203 -3.63 12.14 -11.42
CA MET A 203 -2.28 12.58 -11.06
C MET A 203 -2.22 14.10 -10.86
N ASP A 204 -2.81 14.86 -11.79
CA ASP A 204 -2.90 16.33 -11.72
C ASP A 204 -3.65 16.81 -10.48
N ALA A 205 -4.80 16.18 -10.16
CA ALA A 205 -5.54 16.51 -8.94
C ALA A 205 -4.71 16.28 -7.68
N MET A 206 -3.98 15.16 -7.61
CA MET A 206 -3.15 14.80 -6.46
C MET A 206 -1.92 15.70 -6.31
N ASP A 207 -1.32 16.14 -7.42
CA ASP A 207 -0.25 17.14 -7.43
C ASP A 207 -0.72 18.47 -6.80
N GLY A 208 -1.97 18.88 -7.06
CA GLY A 208 -2.58 20.07 -6.46
C GLY A 208 -2.75 20.04 -4.93
N PHE A 209 -2.58 18.86 -4.29
CA PHE A 209 -2.62 18.68 -2.83
C PHE A 209 -1.25 18.46 -2.20
N ASP A 210 -0.17 18.69 -2.95
CA ASP A 210 1.21 18.36 -2.57
C ASP A 210 1.42 16.87 -2.26
N ARG A 211 0.51 16.00 -2.71
CA ARG A 211 0.53 14.55 -2.45
C ARG A 211 0.54 13.81 -3.77
N SER A 212 1.59 14.03 -4.56
CA SER A 212 1.71 13.39 -5.87
C SER A 212 1.63 11.86 -5.78
N ILE A 213 0.89 11.26 -6.71
CA ILE A 213 0.90 9.80 -6.93
C ILE A 213 1.89 9.39 -8.03
N ARG A 214 2.60 10.35 -8.64
CA ARG A 214 3.54 10.10 -9.74
C ARG A 214 4.79 9.40 -9.20
N VAL A 215 5.28 8.43 -9.96
CA VAL A 215 6.57 7.78 -9.69
C VAL A 215 7.66 8.52 -10.47
N ASP A 216 8.62 9.09 -9.75
CA ASP A 216 9.86 9.63 -10.31
C ASP A 216 11.04 8.95 -9.62
N SER A 217 11.61 7.93 -10.27
CA SER A 217 12.72 7.15 -9.72
C SER A 217 13.98 7.98 -9.48
N ASN A 218 14.27 8.95 -10.34
CA ASN A 218 15.47 9.79 -10.20
C ASN A 218 15.35 10.73 -9.01
N LEU A 219 14.20 11.40 -8.88
CA LEU A 219 13.92 12.27 -7.75
C LEU A 219 13.86 11.48 -6.43
N THR A 220 13.28 10.28 -6.45
CA THR A 220 13.22 9.39 -5.29
C THR A 220 14.62 9.00 -4.83
N LYS A 221 15.47 8.53 -5.75
CA LYS A 221 16.88 8.21 -5.45
C LYS A 221 17.63 9.41 -4.90
N GLN A 222 17.48 10.58 -5.52
CA GLN A 222 18.14 11.80 -5.06
C GLN A 222 17.74 12.13 -3.62
N ARG A 223 16.44 12.14 -3.32
CA ARG A 223 15.92 12.43 -1.97
C ARG A 223 16.37 11.40 -0.93
N MET A 224 16.48 10.12 -1.31
CA MET A 224 17.05 9.09 -0.44
C MET A 224 18.54 9.35 -0.18
N MET A 225 19.34 9.64 -1.22
CA MET A 225 20.75 9.99 -1.03
C MET A 225 20.93 11.23 -0.14
N ASP A 226 20.13 12.27 -0.34
CA ASP A 226 20.16 13.50 0.46
C ASP A 226 19.82 13.23 1.95
N ALA A 227 19.01 12.22 2.24
CA ALA A 227 18.68 11.80 3.60
C ALA A 227 19.78 10.92 4.25
N GLY A 228 20.76 10.47 3.48
CA GLY A 228 21.91 9.67 3.94
C GLY A 228 21.87 8.19 3.55
N PHE A 229 20.88 7.76 2.76
CA PHE A 229 20.83 6.39 2.26
C PHE A 229 21.95 6.11 1.25
N VAL A 230 22.46 4.88 1.27
CA VAL A 230 23.49 4.37 0.38
C VAL A 230 23.01 3.06 -0.28
N ASP A 231 23.78 2.54 -1.24
CA ASP A 231 23.52 1.24 -1.89
C ASP A 231 22.09 1.09 -2.45
N LEU A 232 21.59 2.16 -3.09
CA LEU A 232 20.24 2.18 -3.65
C LEU A 232 20.10 1.18 -4.80
N ASN A 233 19.21 0.21 -4.63
CA ASN A 233 18.79 -0.72 -5.68
C ASN A 233 17.36 -0.41 -6.12
N GLU A 234 17.11 -0.43 -7.43
CA GLU A 234 15.79 -0.27 -8.02
C GLU A 234 15.49 -1.46 -8.93
N GLU A 235 14.30 -2.02 -8.79
CA GLU A 235 13.76 -3.04 -9.70
C GLU A 235 12.43 -2.52 -10.24
N THR A 236 12.24 -2.58 -11.56
CA THR A 236 10.97 -2.24 -12.20
C THR A 236 10.33 -3.51 -12.73
N ILE A 237 9.12 -3.82 -12.28
CA ILE A 237 8.37 -5.01 -12.69
C ILE A 237 7.16 -4.58 -13.51
N LYS A 238 7.17 -4.94 -14.79
CA LYS A 238 6.05 -4.74 -15.70
C LYS A 238 4.92 -5.74 -15.43
N PHE A 239 3.68 -5.26 -15.37
CA PHE A 239 2.50 -6.11 -15.24
C PHE A 239 1.33 -5.63 -16.10
N ALA A 240 0.53 -6.59 -16.58
CA ALA A 240 -0.59 -6.32 -17.46
C ALA A 240 -1.79 -5.70 -16.71
N LEU A 241 -2.50 -4.80 -17.38
CA LEU A 241 -3.76 -4.21 -16.89
C LEU A 241 -4.87 -5.26 -16.68
N ASN A 242 -4.87 -6.32 -17.49
CA ASN A 242 -5.86 -7.38 -17.47
C ASN A 242 -5.29 -8.71 -17.95
N GLY A 243 -6.14 -9.72 -18.15
CA GLY A 243 -5.75 -11.08 -18.54
C GLY A 243 -5.30 -11.27 -20.00
N TRP A 244 -4.82 -10.23 -20.68
CA TRP A 244 -4.33 -10.30 -22.06
C TRP A 244 -3.05 -11.13 -22.26
N PRO A 245 -2.10 -11.26 -21.29
CA PRO A 245 -0.90 -12.05 -21.52
C PRO A 245 -1.19 -13.52 -21.85
N ASN A 246 -0.34 -14.13 -22.67
CA ASN A 246 -0.51 -15.53 -23.09
C ASN A 246 -0.06 -16.53 -22.02
N ASP A 247 0.98 -16.21 -21.25
CA ASP A 247 1.49 -17.07 -20.20
C ASP A 247 0.55 -17.09 -18.98
N ALA A 248 0.48 -18.23 -18.29
CA ALA A 248 -0.48 -18.44 -17.21
C ALA A 248 -0.27 -17.45 -16.05
N ARG A 249 0.99 -17.15 -15.72
CA ARG A 249 1.35 -16.29 -14.59
C ARG A 249 1.03 -14.82 -14.87
N GLY A 250 1.45 -14.29 -16.02
CA GLY A 250 1.14 -12.92 -16.44
C GLY A 250 -0.36 -12.70 -16.52
N ARG A 251 -1.11 -13.70 -17.01
CA ARG A 251 -2.58 -13.67 -17.05
C ARG A 251 -3.20 -13.62 -15.65
N GLU A 252 -2.69 -14.41 -14.70
CA GLU A 252 -3.17 -14.42 -13.32
C GLU A 252 -2.89 -13.09 -12.62
N ILE A 253 -1.66 -12.57 -12.72
CA ILE A 253 -1.28 -11.26 -12.18
C ILE A 253 -2.19 -10.17 -12.74
N GLY A 254 -2.38 -10.15 -14.07
CA GLY A 254 -3.24 -9.17 -14.73
C GLY A 254 -4.71 -9.28 -14.29
N ARG A 255 -5.22 -10.48 -14.01
CA ARG A 255 -6.59 -10.66 -13.48
C ARG A 255 -6.75 -10.09 -12.06
N TRP A 256 -5.80 -10.36 -11.17
CA TRP A 256 -5.82 -9.81 -9.81
C TRP A 256 -5.69 -8.29 -9.81
N PHE A 257 -4.79 -7.73 -10.62
CA PHE A 257 -4.70 -6.29 -10.80
C PHE A 257 -6.01 -5.72 -11.36
N ASN A 258 -6.58 -6.31 -12.40
CA ASN A 258 -7.81 -5.83 -13.02
C ASN A 258 -9.00 -5.81 -12.06
N LEU A 259 -9.11 -6.85 -11.22
CA LEU A 259 -10.14 -6.97 -10.20
C LEU A 259 -10.04 -5.81 -9.19
N GLY A 260 -8.85 -5.65 -8.59
CA GLY A 260 -8.62 -4.59 -7.61
C GLY A 260 -8.74 -3.20 -8.24
N PHE A 261 -8.21 -3.01 -9.43
CA PHE A 261 -8.26 -1.73 -10.12
C PHE A 261 -9.71 -1.36 -10.49
N THR A 262 -10.48 -2.29 -11.05
CA THR A 262 -11.89 -2.06 -11.41
C THR A 262 -12.75 -1.68 -10.20
N GLN A 263 -12.57 -2.37 -9.07
CA GLN A 263 -13.30 -2.07 -7.83
C GLN A 263 -12.80 -0.77 -7.19
N GLY A 264 -11.52 -0.45 -7.39
CA GLY A 264 -10.83 0.68 -6.80
C GLY A 264 -10.93 2.01 -7.51
N MET A 265 -11.28 2.05 -8.80
CA MET A 265 -11.28 3.31 -9.56
C MET A 265 -12.12 4.39 -8.87
N GLN A 266 -13.28 4.05 -8.31
CA GLN A 266 -14.08 5.03 -7.58
C GLN A 266 -13.38 5.55 -6.32
N ALA A 267 -12.74 4.66 -5.54
CA ALA A 267 -12.02 5.03 -4.33
C ALA A 267 -10.84 5.96 -4.62
N LEU A 268 -10.07 5.64 -5.67
CA LEU A 268 -8.92 6.43 -6.12
C LEU A 268 -9.32 7.81 -6.64
N THR A 269 -10.53 7.96 -7.19
CA THR A 269 -10.90 9.15 -7.97
C THR A 269 -11.78 10.14 -7.23
N MET A 270 -12.67 9.64 -6.35
CA MET A 270 -13.79 10.42 -5.86
C MET A 270 -13.37 11.70 -5.13
N ALA A 271 -12.59 11.59 -4.06
CA ALA A 271 -12.10 12.76 -3.32
C ALA A 271 -11.09 13.60 -4.13
N PRO A 272 -10.08 13.01 -4.82
CA PRO A 272 -9.14 13.81 -5.61
C PRO A 272 -9.81 14.72 -6.63
N LEU A 273 -10.71 14.20 -7.47
CA LEU A 273 -11.33 15.01 -8.53
C LEU A 273 -12.45 15.91 -8.01
N SER A 274 -13.21 15.50 -6.99
CA SER A 274 -14.25 16.37 -6.42
C SER A 274 -13.67 17.54 -5.63
N ARG A 275 -12.62 17.30 -4.83
CA ARG A 275 -11.97 18.34 -4.03
C ARG A 275 -11.00 19.17 -4.87
N GLY A 276 -10.23 18.55 -5.75
CA GLY A 276 -9.17 19.20 -6.52
C GLY A 276 -9.69 19.92 -7.76
N HIS A 277 -10.58 19.28 -8.52
CA HIS A 277 -11.10 19.81 -9.78
C HIS A 277 -12.55 20.30 -9.69
N GLY A 278 -13.17 20.21 -8.51
CA GLY A 278 -14.57 20.62 -8.32
C GLY A 278 -15.58 19.76 -9.09
N LYS A 279 -15.18 18.58 -9.57
CA LYS A 279 -16.05 17.71 -10.36
C LYS A 279 -17.19 17.16 -9.50
N THR A 280 -18.38 17.15 -10.09
CA THR A 280 -19.55 16.53 -9.48
C THR A 280 -19.40 15.00 -9.46
N HIS A 281 -20.14 14.34 -8.57
CA HIS A 281 -20.21 12.88 -8.52
C HIS A 281 -20.55 12.27 -9.89
N THR A 282 -21.49 12.86 -10.62
CA THR A 282 -21.92 12.39 -11.95
C THR A 282 -20.78 12.49 -12.98
N GLU A 283 -20.04 13.60 -13.00
CA GLU A 283 -18.90 13.77 -13.92
C GLU A 283 -17.78 12.77 -13.64
N ILE A 284 -17.49 12.51 -12.36
CA ILE A 284 -16.49 11.53 -11.93
C ILE A 284 -16.90 10.12 -12.36
N MET A 285 -18.15 9.73 -12.09
CA MET A 285 -18.65 8.41 -12.48
C MET A 285 -18.66 8.23 -14.00
N ALA A 286 -19.02 9.26 -14.77
CA ALA A 286 -18.99 9.21 -16.23
C ALA A 286 -17.58 8.99 -16.79
N LEU A 287 -16.54 9.59 -16.18
CA LEU A 287 -15.14 9.34 -16.54
C LEU A 287 -14.73 7.90 -16.22
N ILE A 288 -15.03 7.44 -15.00
CA ILE A 288 -14.72 6.08 -14.54
C ILE A 288 -15.38 5.04 -15.44
N GLU A 289 -16.67 5.18 -15.74
CA GLU A 289 -17.41 4.22 -16.58
C GLU A 289 -16.80 4.08 -17.97
N LYS A 290 -16.38 5.20 -18.59
CA LYS A 290 -15.72 5.18 -19.89
C LYS A 290 -14.34 4.54 -19.83
N ALA A 291 -13.54 4.87 -18.81
CA ALA A 291 -12.24 4.25 -18.61
C ALA A 291 -12.37 2.73 -18.35
N LEU A 292 -13.40 2.30 -17.60
CA LEU A 292 -13.67 0.90 -17.31
C LEU A 292 -13.95 0.05 -18.55
N VAL A 293 -14.49 0.64 -19.62
CA VAL A 293 -14.66 -0.05 -20.91
C VAL A 293 -13.30 -0.48 -21.47
N GLU A 294 -12.29 0.38 -21.37
CA GLU A 294 -10.93 0.09 -21.81
C GLU A 294 -10.24 -0.90 -20.85
N VAL A 295 -10.34 -0.68 -19.54
CA VAL A 295 -9.75 -1.53 -18.49
C VAL A 295 -10.17 -2.99 -18.62
N ARG A 296 -11.43 -3.25 -18.95
CA ARG A 296 -12.00 -4.60 -19.05
C ARG A 296 -11.80 -5.25 -20.42
N SER A 297 -11.29 -4.51 -21.40
CA SER A 297 -11.11 -4.99 -22.76
C SER A 297 -9.81 -5.78 -22.92
N LEU A 298 -9.90 -7.07 -23.24
CA LEU A 298 -8.73 -7.88 -23.60
C LEU A 298 -8.09 -7.46 -24.93
N LYS A 299 -8.70 -6.53 -25.69
CA LYS A 299 -8.08 -5.91 -26.87
C LYS A 299 -7.12 -4.78 -26.52
N VAL A 300 -7.19 -4.27 -25.28
CA VAL A 300 -6.27 -3.26 -24.76
C VAL A 300 -5.16 -3.99 -24.02
N HIS A 301 -3.98 -4.05 -24.63
CA HIS A 301 -2.78 -4.69 -24.11
C HIS A 301 -1.94 -3.73 -23.27
N ALA A 302 -2.63 -2.88 -22.50
CA ALA A 302 -1.97 -1.91 -21.64
C ALA A 302 -1.29 -2.60 -20.44
N TYR A 303 -0.26 -1.97 -19.93
CA TYR A 303 0.49 -2.39 -18.76
C TYR A 303 0.86 -1.18 -17.89
N PHE A 304 1.23 -1.50 -16.66
CA PHE A 304 1.78 -0.58 -15.68
C PHE A 304 3.09 -1.19 -15.13
N THR A 305 3.77 -0.44 -14.26
CA THR A 305 4.99 -0.89 -13.61
C THR A 305 4.87 -0.70 -12.10
N VAL A 306 5.44 -1.65 -11.35
CA VAL A 306 5.80 -1.49 -9.93
C VAL A 306 7.30 -1.25 -9.86
#